data_AF-A0A329X1A7-F1
#
_entry.id   AF-A0A329X1A7-F1
#
_cell.length_a   1.000
_cell.length_b   1.000
_cell.length_c   1.000
_cell.angle_alpha   90.00
_cell.angle_beta   90.00
_cell.angle_gamma   90.00
#
_symmetry.space_group_name_H-M   'P 1'
#
loop_
_entity.id
_entity.type
_entity.pdbx_description
1 polymer ?
#
loop_
_entity_poly.entity_id
_entity_poly.type
_entity_poly.pdbx_seq_one_letter_code
_entity_poly.pdbx_strand_id
1 'polypeptide(L)' 'MQIIAAMAEFKQDLLIERTHSGIARAKAAGKHMGRRSVLNEEQQRVVIEHLKVGSSVSANVHVHHVHILLWL' A
#
# COMPACT_ATOMS: atom_id res chain seq x y z
N MET A 1 18.95 -34.40 -13.21
CA MET A 1 17.59 -33.94 -12.88
C MET A 1 17.40 -32.47 -13.31
N GLN A 2 17.50 -32.16 -14.62
CA GLN A 2 17.44 -30.77 -15.12
C GLN A 2 16.03 -30.37 -15.61
N ILE A 3 15.24 -31.34 -16.06
CA ILE A 3 13.92 -31.11 -16.69
C ILE A 3 12.89 -30.60 -15.68
N ILE A 4 12.91 -31.12 -14.44
CA ILE A 4 11.95 -30.70 -13.40
C ILE A 4 12.21 -29.26 -12.96
N ALA A 5 13.48 -28.85 -12.89
CA ALA A 5 13.85 -27.47 -12.56
C ALA A 5 13.37 -26.50 -13.65
N ALA A 6 13.67 -26.79 -14.92
CA ALA A 6 13.20 -25.98 -16.05
C ALA A 6 11.66 -25.89 -16.11
N MET A 7 10.95 -26.98 -15.79
CA MET A 7 9.48 -26.96 -15.75
C MET A 7 8.93 -26.16 -14.55
N ALA A 8 9.65 -26.12 -13.43
CA ALA A 8 9.27 -25.31 -12.28
C ALA A 8 9.44 -23.81 -12.58
N GLU A 9 10.56 -23.43 -13.21
CA GLU A 9 10.84 -22.05 -13.64
C GLU A 9 9.78 -21.55 -14.62
N PHE A 10 9.46 -22.33 -15.66
CA PHE A 10 8.41 -21.98 -16.62
C PHE A 10 7.04 -21.76 -15.96
N LYS A 11 6.68 -22.61 -14.99
CA LYS A 11 5.42 -22.46 -14.25
C LYS A 11 5.41 -21.20 -13.40
N GLN A 12 6.53 -20.86 -12.78
CA GLN A 12 6.68 -19.65 -11.99
C GLN A 12 6.52 -18.41 -12.88
N ASP A 13 7.17 -18.38 -14.04
CA ASP A 13 7.08 -17.28 -14.99
C ASP A 13 5.64 -17.10 -15.49
N LEU A 14 4.95 -18.19 -15.81
CA LEU A 14 3.54 -18.16 -16.20
C LEU A 14 2.64 -17.59 -15.09
N LEU A 15 2.92 -17.93 -13.83
CA LEU A 15 2.16 -17.43 -12.68
C LEU A 15 2.40 -15.93 -12.45
N ILE A 16 3.64 -15.47 -12.62
CA ILE A 16 4.02 -14.06 -12.55
C ILE A 16 3.29 -13.27 -13.64
N GLU A 17 3.32 -13.75 -14.88
CA GLU A 17 2.68 -13.08 -16.01
C GLU A 17 1.17 -12.95 -15.81
N ARG A 18 0.50 -14.03 -15.36
CA ARG A 18 -0.93 -13.98 -15.03
C ARG A 18 -1.24 -12.94 -13.96
N THR A 19 -0.35 -12.79 -12.98
CA THR A 19 -0.50 -11.83 -11.89
C THR A 19 -0.32 -10.40 -12.38
N HIS A 20 0.71 -10.12 -13.18
CA HIS A 20 0.92 -8.81 -13.81
C HIS A 20 -0.26 -8.41 -14.69
N SER A 21 -0.73 -9.31 -15.55
CA SER A 21 -1.92 -9.11 -16.37
C SER A 21 -3.17 -8.81 -15.53
N GLY A 22 -3.36 -9.49 -14.39
CA GLY A 22 -4.45 -9.20 -13.46
C GLY A 22 -4.34 -7.83 -12.79
N ILE A 23 -3.13 -7.46 -12.35
CA ILE A 23 -2.83 -6.15 -11.75
C ILE A 23 -3.09 -5.03 -12.77
N ALA A 24 -2.67 -5.21 -14.01
CA ALA A 24 -2.89 -4.23 -15.08
C ALA A 24 -4.39 -3.99 -15.32
N ARG A 25 -5.20 -5.05 -15.39
CA ARG A 25 -6.66 -4.94 -15.49
C ARG A 25 -7.28 -4.24 -14.28
N ALA A 26 -6.85 -4.57 -13.07
CA ALA A 26 -7.35 -3.93 -11.86
C ALA A 26 -7.02 -2.43 -11.82
N LYS A 27 -5.80 -2.05 -12.22
CA LYS A 27 -5.39 -0.64 -12.37
C LYS A 27 -6.25 0.09 -13.42
N ALA A 28 -6.48 -0.53 -14.58
CA ALA A 28 -7.31 0.04 -15.64
C ALA A 28 -8.78 0.22 -15.21
N ALA A 29 -9.30 -0.67 -14.36
CA ALA A 29 -10.63 -0.58 -13.77
C ALA A 29 -10.72 0.43 -12.60
N GLY A 30 -9.63 1.12 -12.26
CA GLY A 30 -9.59 2.09 -11.16
C GLY A 30 -9.63 1.46 -9.76
N LYS A 31 -9.31 0.17 -9.62
CA LYS A 31 -9.25 -0.47 -8.29
C LYS A 31 -8.11 0.12 -7.47
N HIS A 32 -8.41 0.53 -6.24
CA HIS A 32 -7.39 0.97 -5.29
C HIS A 32 -6.38 -0.15 -5.02
N MET A 33 -5.10 0.11 -5.29
CA MET A 33 -4.00 -0.82 -5.08
C MET A 33 -3.19 -0.42 -3.84
N GLY A 34 -2.77 -1.39 -3.03
CA GLY A 34 -2.00 -1.16 -1.82
C GLY A 34 -2.84 -0.88 -0.58
N ARG A 35 -2.18 -0.40 0.48
CA ARG A 35 -2.81 -0.16 1.78
C ARG A 35 -3.80 1.00 1.68
N ARG A 36 -5.04 0.78 2.11
CA ARG A 36 -6.02 1.86 2.26
C ARG A 36 -5.50 2.90 3.25
N SER A 37 -5.66 4.19 2.91
CA SER A 37 -5.34 5.28 3.85
C SER A 37 -6.13 5.10 5.14
N VAL A 38 -5.43 5.18 6.27
CA VAL A 38 -6.04 5.16 7.62
C VAL A 38 -6.77 6.47 7.90
N LEU A 39 -6.27 7.56 7.31
CA LEU A 39 -6.83 8.91 7.44
C LEU A 39 -7.73 9.21 6.25
N ASN A 40 -8.90 9.81 6.53
CA ASN A 40 -9.72 10.39 5.47
C ASN A 40 -9.10 11.69 4.93
N GLU A 41 -9.57 12.16 3.78
CA GLU A 41 -9.04 13.37 3.15
C GLU A 41 -9.15 14.61 4.05
N GLU A 42 -10.26 14.79 4.77
CA GLU A 42 -10.39 15.91 5.71
C GLU A 42 -9.41 15.79 6.87
N GLN A 43 -9.21 14.57 7.39
CA GLN A 43 -8.27 14.33 8.49
C GLN A 43 -6.83 14.58 8.04
N GLN A 44 -6.46 14.20 6.81
CA GLN A 44 -5.15 14.52 6.25
C GLN A 44 -4.93 16.04 6.15
N ARG A 45 -5.92 16.81 5.67
CA ARG A 45 -5.83 18.27 5.57
C ARG A 45 -5.64 18.91 6.95
N VAL A 46 -6.40 18.46 7.93
CA VAL A 46 -6.31 18.93 9.32
C VAL A 46 -4.90 18.68 9.86
N VAL A 47 -4.36 17.45 9.70
CA VAL A 47 -2.99 17.13 10.13
C VAL A 47 -1.94 18.01 9.43
N ILE A 48 -2.07 18.23 8.12
CA ILE A 48 -1.15 19.09 7.36
C ILE A 48 -1.17 20.54 7.86
N GLU A 49 -2.36 21.10 8.11
CA GLU A 49 -2.52 22.46 8.65
C GLU A 49 -1.93 22.57 10.07
N HIS A 50 -2.19 21.59 10.95
CA HIS A 50 -1.61 21.58 12.29
C HIS A 50 -0.08 21.49 12.28
N LEU A 51 0.51 20.74 11.34
CA LEU A 51 1.95 20.67 11.15
C LEU A 51 2.55 22.01 10.66
N LYS A 52 1.86 22.74 9.78
CA LYS A 52 2.30 24.07 9.32
C LYS A 52 2.30 25.12 10.44
N VAL A 53 1.36 25.00 11.38
CA VAL A 53 1.24 25.90 12.55
C VAL A 53 2.29 25.59 13.65
N GLY A 54 3.14 24.58 13.44
CA GLY A 54 4.21 24.23 14.38
C GLY A 54 3.74 23.33 15.53
N SER A 55 2.58 22.70 15.40
CA SER A 55 2.12 21.69 16.37
C SER A 55 3.02 20.48 16.30
N SER A 56 3.47 19.97 17.45
CA SER A 56 4.37 18.82 17.49
C SER A 56 3.68 17.57 16.92
N VAL A 57 4.45 16.74 16.21
CA VAL A 57 3.96 15.48 15.62
C VAL A 57 3.30 14.58 16.68
N SER A 58 3.80 14.62 17.92
CA SER A 58 3.24 13.88 19.07
C SER A 58 1.82 14.33 19.46
N ALA A 59 1.51 15.62 19.36
CA ALA A 59 0.18 16.14 19.64
C ALA A 59 -0.86 15.66 18.61
N ASN A 60 -0.50 15.64 17.32
CA ASN A 60 -1.41 15.22 16.25
C ASN A 60 -1.71 13.71 16.27
N VAL A 61 -0.79 12.88 16.77
CA VAL A 61 -0.96 11.42 16.89
C VAL A 61 -2.07 11.04 17.89
N HIS A 62 -2.15 11.76 19.01
CA HIS A 62 -3.18 11.50 20.05
C HIS A 62 -4.57 11.94 19.59
N VAL A 63 -4.66 13.04 18.84
CA VAL A 63 -5.94 13.62 18.38
C VAL A 63 -6.60 12.77 17.30
N HIS A 64 -5.80 12.10 16.46
CA HIS A 64 -6.33 11.33 15.32
C HIS A 64 -6.27 9.81 15.47
N HIS A 65 -5.89 9.28 16.65
CA HIS A 65 -5.76 7.83 16.92
C HIS A 65 -5.13 7.05 15.75
N VAL A 66 -4.11 7.64 15.11
CA VAL A 66 -3.43 7.10 13.92
C VAL A 66 -2.37 6.08 14.35
N HIS A 67 -2.73 5.15 15.22
CA HIS A 67 -1.79 4.18 15.76
C HIS A 67 -1.72 2.94 14.88
N ILE A 68 -1.06 3.06 13.72
CA ILE A 68 -0.95 1.93 12.78
C ILE A 68 0.47 1.67 12.24
N LEU A 69 1.51 2.42 12.65
CA LEU A 69 2.89 2.22 12.16
C LEU A 69 3.96 2.51 13.22
N LEU A 70 3.91 1.86 14.39
CA LEU A 70 5.06 1.76 15.30
C LEU A 70 5.35 0.30 15.72
N TRP A 71 4.97 -0.65 14.87
CA TRP A 71 5.35 -2.05 15.04
C TRP A 71 5.62 -2.68 13.66
N LEU A 72 6.61 -2.12 12.97
CA LEU A 72 7.54 -2.84 12.10
C LEU A 72 8.92 -2.21 12.28
#